data_AF-A0A7X6BPB8-F1
#
_entry.id   AF-A0A7X6BPB8-F1
#
_cell.length_a   1.000
_cell.length_b   1.000
_cell.length_c   1.000
_cell.angle_alpha   90.00
_cell.angle_beta   90.00
_cell.angle_gamma   90.00
#
_symmetry.space_group_name_H-M   'P 1'
#
loop_
_entity.id
_entity.type
_entity.pdbx_description
1 polymer ?
#
loop_
_entity_poly.entity_id
_entity_poly.type
_entity_poly.pdbx_seq_one_letter_code
_entity_poly.pdbx_strand_id
1 'polypeptide(L)'
;MLDGSARAALPFTVELPSGFEIVTGRPGPDFRIYTIRRGDQSFAMIYAGPASQFPIYSGEMVEAGGRASVVSTEDGVRHAREHLFQRENGTPREIHVWTMSLDGVDRTLAERIAQSVDAR
;
A
#
# COMPACT_ATOMS: atom_id res chain seq x y z
N MET A 1 1.80 3.25 16.59
CA MET A 1 1.06 2.01 16.27
C MET A 1 -0.43 2.27 16.32
N LEU A 2 -1.21 1.69 15.41
CA LEU A 2 -2.67 1.63 15.50
C LEU A 2 -3.11 0.44 16.37
N ASP A 3 -4.08 0.66 17.26
CA ASP A 3 -4.74 -0.41 18.01
C ASP A 3 -5.79 -1.15 17.17
N GLY A 4 -6.47 -2.14 17.75
CA GLY A 4 -7.44 -2.98 17.04
C GLY A 4 -8.64 -2.21 16.48
N SER A 5 -9.18 -1.25 17.23
CA SER A 5 -10.33 -0.44 16.78
C SER A 5 -9.92 0.55 15.70
N ALA A 6 -8.77 1.22 15.83
CA ALA A 6 -8.24 2.11 14.82
C ALA A 6 -7.92 1.35 13.51
N ARG A 7 -7.38 0.13 13.59
CA ARG A 7 -7.18 -0.74 12.42
C ARG A 7 -8.50 -1.16 11.78
N ALA A 8 -9.52 -1.47 12.57
CA ALA A 8 -10.83 -1.85 12.05
C ALA A 8 -11.55 -0.67 11.36
N ALA A 9 -11.23 0.56 11.71
CA ALA A 9 -11.79 1.78 11.11
C ALA A 9 -11.05 2.24 9.83
N LEU A 10 -9.96 1.56 9.43
CA LEU A 10 -9.26 1.89 8.19
C LEU A 10 -10.16 1.70 6.97
N PRO A 11 -9.99 2.52 5.92
CA PRO A 11 -10.74 2.38 4.66
C PRO A 11 -10.26 1.20 3.81
N PHE A 12 -9.34 0.39 4.32
CA PHE A 12 -8.80 -0.80 3.69
C PHE A 12 -8.59 -1.92 4.71
N THR A 13 -8.49 -3.15 4.22
CA THR A 13 -7.95 -4.29 4.95
C THR A 13 -6.50 -4.53 4.54
N VAL A 14 -5.73 -5.21 5.38
CA VAL A 14 -4.38 -5.67 5.06
C VAL A 14 -4.03 -6.87 5.93
N GLU A 15 -3.40 -7.89 5.35
CA GLU A 15 -2.80 -8.98 6.11
C GLU A 15 -1.49 -8.49 6.72
N LEU A 16 -1.44 -8.46 8.06
CA LEU A 16 -0.29 -7.95 8.79
C LEU A 16 0.44 -9.12 9.48
N PRO A 17 1.61 -9.55 8.96
CA PRO A 17 2.39 -10.62 9.59
C PRO A 17 2.81 -10.26 11.01
N SER A 18 3.13 -11.29 11.81
CA SER A 18 3.64 -11.07 13.18
C SER A 18 4.90 -10.20 13.18
N GLY A 19 4.97 -9.25 14.12
CA GLY A 19 6.07 -8.29 14.23
C GLY A 19 5.94 -7.04 13.36
N PHE A 20 4.92 -6.97 12.50
CA PHE A 20 4.61 -5.75 11.75
C PHE A 20 3.61 -4.87 12.49
N GLU A 21 3.72 -3.57 12.28
CA GLU A 21 2.76 -2.58 12.76
C GLU A 21 2.37 -1.60 11.66
N ILE A 22 1.21 -0.98 11.84
CA ILE A 22 0.75 0.15 11.06
C ILE A 22 0.93 1.39 11.92
N VAL A 23 1.61 2.40 11.40
CA VAL A 23 1.73 3.72 12.02
C VAL A 23 1.21 4.79 11.09
N THR A 24 0.61 5.83 11.66
CA THR A 24 0.13 6.97 10.87
C THR A 24 1.27 7.96 10.69
N GLY A 25 1.53 8.36 9.45
CA GLY A 25 2.38 9.50 9.14
C GLY A 25 1.70 10.83 9.49
N ARG A 26 2.35 11.96 9.23
CA ARG A 26 1.73 13.28 9.42
C ARG A 26 0.55 13.42 8.42
N PRO A 27 -0.70 13.56 8.89
CA PRO A 27 -1.84 13.69 7.98
C PRO A 27 -1.85 15.06 7.30
N GLY A 28 -2.36 15.11 6.06
CA GLY A 28 -2.81 16.34 5.42
C GLY A 28 -4.27 16.66 5.78
N PRO A 29 -4.81 17.81 5.32
CA PRO A 29 -6.21 18.16 5.57
C PRO A 29 -7.18 17.08 5.04
N ASP A 30 -6.96 16.62 3.80
CA ASP A 30 -7.89 15.73 3.09
C ASP A 30 -7.36 14.32 2.87
N PHE A 31 -6.20 13.98 3.43
CA PHE A 31 -5.60 12.67 3.27
C PHE A 31 -4.94 12.14 4.54
N ARG A 32 -4.73 10.82 4.57
CA ARG A 32 -3.95 10.10 5.57
C ARG A 32 -2.86 9.30 4.89
N ILE A 33 -1.71 9.21 5.57
CA ILE A 33 -0.61 8.31 5.18
C ILE A 33 -0.45 7.29 6.29
N TYR A 34 -0.34 6.02 5.90
CA TYR A 34 0.00 4.93 6.79
C TYR A 34 1.30 4.29 6.34
N THR A 35 2.12 3.89 7.29
CA THR A 35 3.35 3.14 7.06
C THR A 35 3.19 1.77 7.67
N ILE A 36 3.41 0.73 6.86
CA ILE A 36 3.57 -0.64 7.35
C ILE A 36 5.05 -0.89 7.56
N ARG A 37 5.44 -1.19 8.80
CA ARG A 37 6.84 -1.35 9.19
C ARG A 37 7.06 -2.51 10.14
N ARG A 38 8.31 -2.97 10.21
CA ARG A 38 8.80 -3.93 11.20
C ARG A 38 10.01 -3.29 11.90
N GLY A 39 9.85 -2.93 13.17
CA GLY A 39 10.80 -2.03 13.83
C GLY A 39 10.84 -0.68 13.13
N ASP A 40 12.04 -0.19 12.83
CA ASP A 40 12.25 1.09 12.12
C ASP A 40 12.24 0.96 10.59
N GLN A 41 12.18 -0.27 10.05
CA GLN A 41 12.18 -0.51 8.61
C GLN A 41 10.77 -0.44 8.03
N SER A 42 10.54 0.51 7.12
CA SER A 42 9.31 0.60 6.33
C SER A 42 9.31 -0.42 5.19
N PHE A 43 8.17 -1.06 4.96
CA PHE A 43 7.95 -2.05 3.89
C PHE A 43 6.97 -1.55 2.84
N ALA A 44 5.89 -0.92 3.27
CA ALA A 44 4.91 -0.32 2.38
C ALA A 44 4.35 0.97 2.97
N MET A 45 3.91 1.84 2.07
CA MET A 45 3.21 3.08 2.40
C MET A 45 1.82 3.02 1.78
N ILE A 46 0.84 3.61 2.46
CA ILE A 46 -0.55 3.67 2.00
C ILE A 46 -1.05 5.10 2.13
N TYR A 47 -1.37 5.71 1.00
CA TYR A 47 -2.10 6.97 0.91
C TYR A 47 -3.60 6.69 0.83
N ALA A 48 -4.38 7.47 1.58
CA ALA A 48 -5.83 7.45 1.59
C ALA A 48 -6.34 8.90 1.48
N GLY A 49 -6.84 9.30 0.31
CA GLY A 49 -7.24 10.69 0.05
C GLY A 49 -7.99 10.90 -1.28
N PRO A 50 -8.16 12.16 -1.73
CA PRO A 50 -8.95 12.49 -2.91
C PRO A 50 -8.25 12.18 -4.24
N ALA A 51 -6.93 12.32 -4.28
CA ALA A 51 -6.10 12.08 -5.45
C ALA A 51 -4.66 11.79 -5.01
N SER A 52 -4.09 10.68 -5.45
CA SER A 52 -2.69 10.32 -5.25
C SER A 52 -1.87 10.63 -6.50
N GLN A 53 -0.57 10.85 -6.31
CA GLN A 53 0.38 10.65 -7.40
C GLN A 53 0.50 9.14 -7.66
N PHE A 54 0.12 8.69 -8.86
CA PHE A 54 0.27 7.32 -9.33
C PHE A 54 0.39 7.35 -10.87
N PRO A 55 1.30 6.57 -11.47
CA PRO A 55 2.33 5.75 -10.82
C PRO A 55 3.54 6.59 -10.34
N ILE A 56 4.25 6.11 -9.32
CA ILE A 56 5.52 6.66 -8.81
C ILE A 56 6.71 5.95 -9.47
N TYR A 57 6.62 4.64 -9.63
CA TYR A 57 7.59 3.77 -10.29
C TYR A 57 7.22 3.56 -11.76
N SER A 58 8.24 3.24 -12.56
CA SER A 58 8.04 2.79 -13.94
C SER A 58 7.74 1.29 -13.98
N GLY A 59 6.89 0.86 -14.90
CA GLY A 59 6.55 -0.55 -15.08
C GLY A 59 5.39 -0.75 -16.04
N GLU A 60 5.00 -2.02 -16.20
CA GLU A 60 3.76 -2.39 -16.88
C GLU A 60 2.58 -2.09 -15.95
N MET A 61 1.57 -1.38 -16.47
CA MET A 61 0.31 -1.19 -15.75
C MET A 61 -0.63 -2.37 -16.04
N VAL A 62 -1.12 -3.01 -14.99
CA VAL A 62 -2.05 -4.13 -15.05
C VAL A 62 -3.29 -3.81 -14.22
N GLU A 63 -4.47 -4.02 -14.79
CA GLU A 63 -5.74 -3.80 -14.11
C GLU A 63 -6.46 -5.14 -13.87
N ALA A 64 -6.86 -5.38 -12.63
CA ALA A 64 -7.64 -6.56 -12.26
C ALA A 64 -8.48 -6.28 -11.00
N GLY A 65 -9.77 -6.64 -11.02
CA GLY A 65 -10.64 -6.59 -9.84
C GLY A 65 -10.79 -5.19 -9.23
N GLY A 66 -10.81 -4.13 -10.04
CA GLY A 66 -10.91 -2.74 -9.55
C GLY A 66 -9.62 -2.15 -8.99
N ARG A 67 -8.48 -2.86 -9.17
CA ARG A 67 -7.15 -2.42 -8.77
C ARG A 67 -6.25 -2.27 -9.99
N ALA A 68 -5.70 -1.07 -10.18
CA ALA A 68 -4.58 -0.84 -11.09
C ALA A 68 -3.27 -1.12 -10.35
N SER A 69 -2.32 -1.81 -10.98
CA SER A 69 -1.03 -2.16 -10.37
C SER A 69 0.11 -1.85 -11.31
N VAL A 70 1.23 -1.36 -10.78
CA VAL A 70 2.48 -1.19 -11.54
C VAL A 70 3.39 -2.36 -11.25
N VAL A 71 3.77 -3.08 -12.29
CA VAL A 71 4.63 -4.25 -12.23
C VAL A 71 5.93 -3.97 -12.96
N SER A 72 7.06 -3.95 -12.24
CA SER A 72 8.39 -3.91 -12.86
C SER A 72 8.87 -5.33 -13.16
N THR A 73 9.77 -5.47 -14.13
CA THR A 73 10.49 -6.73 -14.38
C THR A 73 11.97 -6.50 -14.14
N GLU A 74 12.55 -7.22 -13.19
CA GLU A 74 13.98 -7.19 -12.85
C GLU A 74 14.52 -8.62 -12.96
N ASP A 75 15.56 -8.84 -13.76
CA ASP A 75 16.17 -10.16 -13.99
C ASP A 75 15.17 -11.27 -14.38
N GLY A 76 14.12 -10.90 -15.11
CA GLY A 76 13.04 -11.81 -15.53
C GLY A 76 12.01 -12.12 -14.43
N VAL A 77 12.13 -11.51 -13.26
CA VAL A 77 11.18 -11.61 -12.15
C VAL A 77 10.28 -10.39 -12.13
N ARG A 78 8.97 -10.63 -12.02
CA ARG A 78 7.95 -9.58 -11.92
C ARG A 78 7.80 -9.13 -10.47
N HIS A 79 7.80 -7.82 -10.26
CA HIS A 79 7.64 -7.20 -8.95
C HIS A 79 6.46 -6.22 -8.94
N ALA A 80 5.47 -6.45 -8.08
CA ALA A 80 4.34 -5.54 -7.93
C ALA A 80 4.73 -4.41 -6.98
N ARG A 81 4.99 -3.23 -7.53
CA ARG A 81 5.55 -2.10 -6.77
C ARG A 81 4.49 -1.16 -6.24
N GLU A 82 3.37 -1.04 -6.95
CA GLU A 82 2.30 -0.11 -6.60
C GLU A 82 0.93 -0.67 -6.93
N HIS A 83 -0.06 -0.22 -6.17
CA HIS A 83 -1.46 -0.53 -6.37
C HIS A 83 -2.33 0.70 -6.12
N LEU A 84 -3.20 1.05 -7.06
CA LEU A 84 -4.20 2.08 -6.93
C LEU A 84 -5.60 1.47 -6.95
N PHE A 85 -6.39 1.83 -5.94
CA PHE A 85 -7.83 1.58 -5.88
C PHE A 85 -8.57 2.90 -6.05
N GLN A 86 -9.45 2.97 -7.04
CA GLN A 86 -10.36 4.10 -7.22
C GLN A 86 -11.76 3.73 -6.76
N ARG A 87 -12.28 4.49 -5.79
CA ARG A 87 -13.57 4.26 -5.12
C ARG A 87 -14.53 5.37 -5.55
N GLU A 88 -15.28 5.17 -6.64
CA GLU A 88 -16.14 6.20 -7.26
C GLU A 88 -17.06 6.94 -6.27
N ASN A 89 -17.57 6.24 -5.25
CA ASN A 89 -18.42 6.80 -4.20
C ASN A 89 -17.83 6.63 -2.78
N GLY A 90 -16.56 6.26 -2.69
CA GLY A 90 -15.88 6.01 -1.42
C GLY A 90 -15.26 7.29 -0.84
N THR A 91 -15.22 7.38 0.49
CA THR A 91 -14.35 8.33 1.20
C THR A 91 -13.32 7.51 1.98
N PRO A 92 -12.01 7.62 1.70
CA PRO A 92 -11.36 8.40 0.64
C PRO A 92 -11.69 7.90 -0.79
N ARG A 93 -11.53 8.77 -1.80
CA ARG A 93 -11.73 8.41 -3.22
C ARG A 93 -10.65 7.45 -3.71
N GLU A 94 -9.42 7.63 -3.25
CA GLU A 94 -8.29 6.81 -3.67
C GLU A 94 -7.58 6.19 -2.48
N ILE A 95 -7.19 4.93 -2.66
CA ILE A 95 -6.23 4.23 -1.81
C ILE A 95 -5.07 3.85 -2.70
N HIS A 96 -3.89 4.42 -2.42
CA HIS A 96 -2.67 4.15 -3.18
C HIS A 96 -1.65 3.48 -2.25
N VAL A 97 -1.16 2.32 -2.65
CA VAL A 97 -0.21 1.50 -1.91
C VAL A 97 1.07 1.42 -2.74
N TRP A 98 2.23 1.66 -2.13
CA TRP A 98 3.52 1.43 -2.77
C TRP A 98 4.53 0.78 -1.84
N THR A 99 5.35 -0.11 -2.39
CA THR A 99 6.42 -0.79 -1.65
C THR A 99 7.66 0.09 -1.54
N MET A 100 8.39 -0.07 -0.44
CA MET A 100 9.72 0.52 -0.29
C MET A 100 10.74 -0.27 -1.11
N SER A 101 11.81 0.40 -1.55
CA SER A 101 12.95 -0.28 -2.17
C SER A 101 13.67 -1.11 -1.11
N LEU A 102 13.41 -2.41 -1.15
CA LEU A 102 13.99 -3.45 -0.30
C LEU A 102 14.54 -4.57 -1.17
N ASP A 103 15.34 -5.44 -0.58
CA ASP A 103 15.97 -6.57 -1.27
C ASP A 103 15.56 -7.92 -0.65
N GLY A 104 15.80 -8.98 -1.42
CA GLY A 104 15.68 -10.37 -0.96
C GLY A 104 14.32 -10.69 -0.32
N VAL A 105 14.37 -11.32 0.87
CA VAL A 105 13.17 -11.77 1.60
C VAL A 105 12.29 -10.58 2.01
N ASP A 106 12.88 -9.44 2.34
CA ASP A 106 12.13 -8.28 2.81
C ASP A 106 11.36 -7.62 1.67
N ARG A 107 11.91 -7.60 0.45
CA ARG A 107 11.17 -7.23 -0.76
C ARG A 107 9.95 -8.12 -0.97
N THR A 108 10.15 -9.43 -0.94
CA THR A 108 9.05 -10.41 -1.10
C THR A 108 7.96 -10.23 -0.05
N LEU A 109 8.34 -9.90 1.19
CA LEU A 109 7.38 -9.59 2.26
C LEU A 109 6.64 -8.27 2.00
N ALA A 110 7.32 -7.22 1.56
CA ALA A 110 6.70 -5.95 1.22
C ALA A 110 5.67 -6.10 0.11
N GLU A 111 6.01 -6.82 -0.96
CA GLU A 111 5.11 -7.11 -2.07
C GLU A 111 3.89 -7.92 -1.60
N ARG A 112 4.10 -8.97 -0.78
CA ARG A 112 2.98 -9.75 -0.23
C ARG A 112 2.03 -8.91 0.60
N ILE A 113 2.58 -8.05 1.47
CA ILE A 113 1.78 -7.16 2.31
C ILE A 113 1.00 -6.18 1.42
N ALA A 114 1.65 -5.52 0.48
CA ALA A 114 1.02 -4.56 -0.43
C ALA A 114 -0.08 -5.22 -1.28
N GLN A 115 0.18 -6.42 -1.79
CA GLN A 115 -0.77 -7.21 -2.57
C GLN A 115 -2.01 -7.64 -1.77
N SER A 116 -1.88 -7.80 -0.45
CA SER A 116 -2.98 -8.15 0.47
C SER A 116 -3.88 -6.97 0.85
N VAL A 117 -3.48 -5.74 0.49
CA VAL A 117 -4.35 -4.57 0.72
C VAL A 117 -5.57 -4.69 -0.17
N ASP A 118 -6.74 -4.45 0.42
CA ASP A 118 -8.00 -4.37 -0.30
C ASP A 118 -8.80 -3.16 0.18
N ALA A 119 -9.43 -2.45 -0.74
CA ALA A 119 -10.26 -1.29 -0.43
C ALA A 119 -11.62 -1.74 0.12
N ARG A 120 -12.11 -1.05 1.15
CA ARG A 120 -13.46 -1.27 1.68
C ARG A 120 -14.52 -0.44 0.98
#